data_AF-A0A8J7XPP7-F1
#
_entry.id   AF-A0A8J7XPP7-F1
#
_cell.length_a   1.000
_cell.length_b   1.000
_cell.length_c   1.000
_cell.angle_alpha   90.00
_cell.angle_beta   90.00
_cell.angle_gamma   90.00
#
_symmetry.space_group_name_H-M   'P 1'
#
loop_
_entity.id
_entity.type
_entity.pdbx_description
1 polymer ?
#
loop_
_entity_poly.entity_id
_entity_poly.type
_entity_poly.pdbx_seq_one_letter_code
_entity_poly.pdbx_strand_id
1 'polypeptide(L)'
;MRKVYACTMTGILVFSLVSFAVAPDHTQIVTGGLDKFVAWKAQGMEHGKALGLLKQFYLDAGMEVYLDNSDMIVIGYGDKSALLLGEPDTLGSGRDDTTLSAVPLGASPPNTWPTDNSAVLLDPFQWQGGVFSNPALFSAITSDLQDAGYSVSYYKNTQVTISLIETKLDSGVVFNRGHGGYDSSTGQVMICSGERWSSTRYVYEQSQGWVVRAYILHLGVYYDFFTYMPGLISNYYSNLPNSLIYMESCEGLRNTTMANAWTGRGAGAYMSWTKSVLVVDGDEAAEENFHDMCINGLSVSEVVAKGYKSVGARLSYSGTGTLGL
;
A
#
# COMPACT_ATOMS: atom_id res chain seq x y z
N MET A 1 -1.18 -52.47 17.41
CA MET A 1 -0.72 -51.93 16.10
C MET A 1 -1.73 -50.90 15.64
N ARG A 2 -1.38 -49.61 15.71
CA ARG A 2 -2.23 -48.47 15.32
C ARG A 2 -2.24 -48.35 13.79
N LYS A 3 -3.42 -48.31 13.18
CA LYS A 3 -3.62 -47.88 11.80
C LYS A 3 -3.72 -46.36 11.79
N VAL A 4 -2.82 -45.70 11.08
CA VAL A 4 -2.87 -44.26 10.80
C VAL A 4 -3.79 -44.08 9.58
N TYR A 5 -4.85 -43.29 9.74
CA TYR A 5 -5.64 -42.80 8.62
C TYR A 5 -5.02 -41.49 8.17
N ALA A 6 -4.43 -41.48 6.97
CA ALA A 6 -4.06 -40.25 6.28
C ALA A 6 -5.33 -39.71 5.62
N CYS A 7 -5.86 -38.61 6.15
CA CYS A 7 -6.92 -37.84 5.52
C CYS A 7 -6.24 -36.80 4.63
N THR A 8 -6.23 -37.03 3.31
CA THR A 8 -5.79 -36.03 2.33
C THR A 8 -6.95 -35.06 2.11
N MET A 9 -6.96 -33.94 2.85
CA MET A 9 -7.86 -32.83 2.53
C MET A 9 -7.31 -32.11 1.29
N THR A 10 -7.87 -32.41 0.13
CA THR A 10 -7.70 -31.60 -1.07
C THR A 10 -8.59 -30.37 -0.91
N GLY A 11 -8.03 -29.31 -0.33
CA GLY A 11 -8.68 -28.00 -0.23
C GLY A 11 -8.72 -27.31 -1.58
N ILE A 12 -9.92 -27.15 -2.12
CA ILE A 12 -10.25 -26.26 -3.24
C ILE A 12 -10.18 -24.82 -2.71
N LEU A 13 -9.50 -23.90 -3.42
CA LEU A 13 -9.51 -22.47 -3.09
C LEU A 13 -9.69 -21.59 -4.35
N VAL A 14 -10.93 -21.10 -4.43
CA VAL A 14 -11.48 -19.85 -5.00
C VAL A 14 -10.64 -19.08 -6.02
N PHE A 15 -11.06 -19.16 -7.29
CA PHE A 15 -10.83 -18.09 -8.27
C PHE A 15 -11.86 -16.99 -8.07
N SER A 16 -11.46 -15.82 -7.58
CA SER A 16 -12.27 -14.61 -7.77
C SER A 16 -12.13 -14.16 -9.23
N LEU A 17 -12.97 -14.73 -10.09
CA LEU A 17 -13.23 -14.16 -11.41
C LEU A 17 -13.95 -12.83 -11.20
N VAL A 18 -13.25 -11.70 -11.31
CA VAL A 18 -13.92 -10.46 -11.65
C VAL A 18 -14.33 -10.59 -13.11
N SER A 19 -15.57 -11.04 -13.33
CA SER A 19 -16.18 -11.21 -14.64
C SER A 19 -16.37 -9.83 -15.28
N PHE A 20 -15.46 -9.46 -16.19
CA PHE A 20 -15.77 -8.48 -17.22
C PHE A 20 -16.02 -9.22 -18.53
N ALA A 21 -17.13 -8.88 -19.20
CA ALA A 21 -17.52 -9.49 -20.47
C ALA A 21 -16.34 -9.50 -21.46
N VAL A 22 -15.84 -10.70 -21.72
CA VAL A 22 -14.73 -10.95 -22.62
C VAL A 22 -15.31 -11.23 -24.01
N ALA A 23 -14.64 -10.77 -25.06
CA ALA A 23 -14.88 -11.32 -26.39
C ALA A 23 -14.62 -12.85 -26.35
N PRO A 24 -15.39 -13.69 -27.07
CA PRO A 24 -15.35 -15.16 -26.90
C PRO A 24 -13.98 -15.82 -27.13
N ASP A 25 -13.06 -15.16 -27.81
CA ASP A 25 -11.71 -15.60 -28.12
C ASP A 25 -10.71 -15.40 -26.96
N HIS A 26 -10.83 -14.35 -26.15
CA HIS A 26 -9.83 -14.08 -25.12
C HIS A 26 -10.05 -14.88 -23.83
N THR A 27 -11.28 -15.30 -23.52
CA THR A 27 -11.54 -16.24 -22.42
C THR A 27 -10.75 -17.52 -22.64
N GLN A 28 -10.69 -18.02 -23.89
CA GLN A 28 -9.95 -19.23 -24.22
C GLN A 28 -8.44 -19.09 -24.03
N ILE A 29 -7.88 -17.90 -24.30
CA ILE A 29 -6.46 -17.62 -24.09
C ILE A 29 -6.15 -17.62 -22.60
N VAL A 30 -6.93 -16.90 -21.79
CA VAL A 30 -6.76 -16.84 -20.33
C VAL A 30 -6.94 -18.22 -19.68
N THR A 31 -8.01 -18.95 -20.02
CA THR A 31 -8.22 -20.30 -19.48
C THR A 31 -7.14 -21.26 -19.98
N GLY A 32 -6.72 -21.16 -21.25
CA GLY A 32 -5.70 -22.02 -21.83
C GLY A 32 -4.31 -21.83 -21.21
N GLY A 33 -3.95 -20.60 -20.83
CA GLY A 33 -2.71 -20.33 -20.09
C GLY A 33 -2.77 -20.88 -18.66
N LEU A 34 -3.89 -20.69 -17.98
CA LEU A 34 -4.11 -21.21 -16.64
C LEU A 34 -4.08 -22.75 -16.60
N ASP A 35 -4.73 -23.41 -17.55
CA ASP A 35 -4.71 -24.87 -17.68
C ASP A 35 -3.29 -25.42 -17.85
N LYS A 36 -2.46 -24.72 -18.64
CA LYS A 36 -1.03 -25.05 -18.80
C LYS A 36 -0.26 -24.88 -17.51
N PHE A 37 -0.50 -23.77 -16.79
CA PHE A 37 0.15 -23.53 -15.51
C PHE A 37 -0.17 -24.63 -14.49
N VAL A 38 -1.46 -24.97 -14.33
CA VAL A 38 -1.90 -26.06 -13.47
C VAL A 38 -1.26 -27.39 -13.88
N ALA A 39 -1.19 -27.69 -15.19
CA ALA A 39 -0.55 -28.89 -15.69
C ALA A 39 0.96 -28.93 -15.39
N TRP A 40 1.68 -27.81 -15.53
CA TRP A 40 3.11 -27.73 -15.18
C TRP A 40 3.34 -27.93 -13.68
N LYS A 41 2.49 -27.34 -12.84
CA LYS A 41 2.54 -27.53 -11.39
C LYS A 41 2.27 -28.97 -11.00
N ALA A 42 1.29 -29.63 -11.62
CA ALA A 42 1.03 -31.06 -11.43
C ALA A 42 2.20 -31.97 -11.83
N GLN A 43 3.08 -31.50 -12.74
CA GLN A 43 4.31 -32.19 -13.15
C GLN A 43 5.51 -31.90 -12.24
N GLY A 44 5.31 -31.17 -11.14
CA GLY A 44 6.38 -30.80 -10.20
C GLY A 44 7.30 -29.70 -10.74
N MET A 45 6.85 -28.91 -11.71
CA MET A 45 7.63 -27.77 -12.19
C MET A 45 7.80 -26.73 -11.07
N GLU A 46 9.04 -26.25 -10.93
CA GLU A 46 9.39 -25.13 -10.04
C GLU A 46 8.55 -23.90 -10.42
N HIS A 47 8.09 -23.16 -9.40
CA HIS A 47 7.08 -22.11 -9.56
C HIS A 47 7.56 -20.97 -10.46
N GLY A 48 8.76 -20.44 -10.24
CA GLY A 48 9.34 -19.39 -11.07
C GLY A 48 9.51 -19.82 -12.52
N LYS A 49 9.89 -21.08 -12.77
CA LYS A 49 9.93 -21.66 -14.12
C LYS A 49 8.55 -21.75 -14.76
N ALA A 50 7.53 -22.17 -14.01
CA ALA A 50 6.15 -22.23 -14.50
C ALA A 50 5.59 -20.84 -14.81
N LEU A 51 5.89 -19.84 -13.98
CA LEU A 51 5.56 -18.43 -14.23
C LEU A 51 6.27 -17.89 -15.48
N GLY A 52 7.55 -18.20 -15.67
CA GLY A 52 8.28 -17.80 -16.88
C GLY A 52 7.69 -18.38 -18.17
N LEU A 53 7.24 -19.64 -18.15
CA LEU A 53 6.55 -20.24 -19.29
C LEU A 53 5.14 -19.66 -19.50
N LEU A 54 4.45 -19.34 -18.41
CA LEU A 54 3.13 -18.73 -18.45
C LEU A 54 3.20 -17.34 -19.07
N LYS A 55 4.18 -16.53 -18.65
CA LYS A 55 4.52 -15.24 -19.23
C LYS A 55 4.70 -15.36 -20.75
N GLN A 56 5.54 -16.30 -21.18
CA GLN A 56 5.83 -16.47 -22.61
C GLN A 56 4.57 -16.88 -23.40
N PHE A 57 3.75 -17.79 -22.85
CA PHE A 57 2.49 -18.19 -23.48
C PHE A 57 1.57 -16.99 -23.75
N TYR A 58 1.44 -16.09 -22.79
CA TYR A 58 0.58 -14.91 -22.94
C TYR A 58 1.18 -13.83 -23.85
N LEU A 59 2.51 -13.64 -23.82
CA LEU A 59 3.20 -12.78 -24.77
C LEU A 59 3.02 -13.28 -26.22
N ASP A 60 3.13 -14.59 -26.44
CA ASP A 60 2.90 -15.21 -27.75
C ASP A 60 1.45 -15.05 -28.23
N ALA A 61 0.51 -14.93 -27.29
CA ALA A 61 -0.89 -14.64 -27.55
C ALA A 61 -1.18 -13.13 -27.73
N GLY A 62 -0.16 -12.28 -27.72
CA GLY A 62 -0.29 -10.83 -27.89
C GLY A 62 -0.78 -10.09 -26.64
N MET A 63 -0.71 -10.70 -25.47
CA MET A 63 -1.03 -10.04 -24.20
C MET A 63 0.18 -9.30 -23.62
N GLU A 64 -0.08 -8.24 -22.88
CA GLU A 64 0.89 -7.46 -22.12
C GLU A 64 1.06 -8.03 -20.71
N VAL A 65 2.27 -7.94 -20.16
CA VAL A 65 2.57 -8.38 -18.79
C VAL A 65 2.99 -7.16 -17.98
N TYR A 66 2.18 -6.79 -17.00
CA TYR A 66 2.32 -5.55 -16.23
C TYR A 66 3.18 -5.69 -14.98
N LEU A 67 3.15 -6.86 -14.33
CA LEU A 67 3.96 -7.17 -13.16
C LEU A 67 4.47 -8.61 -13.29
N ASP A 68 5.74 -8.80 -12.95
CA ASP A 68 6.44 -10.08 -13.01
C ASP A 68 7.45 -10.13 -11.85
N ASN A 69 7.16 -10.97 -10.87
CA ASN A 69 8.12 -11.34 -9.84
C ASN A 69 8.09 -12.86 -9.62
N SER A 70 8.88 -13.36 -8.67
CA SER A 70 8.96 -14.79 -8.36
C SER A 70 7.63 -15.44 -7.98
N ASP A 71 6.62 -14.64 -7.61
CA ASP A 71 5.42 -15.09 -6.91
C ASP A 71 4.11 -14.63 -7.61
N MET A 72 4.19 -13.75 -8.60
CA MET A 72 3.01 -13.12 -9.20
C MET A 72 3.28 -12.66 -10.63
N ILE A 73 2.29 -12.88 -11.49
CA ILE A 73 2.24 -12.27 -12.82
C ILE A 73 0.88 -11.58 -13.03
N VAL A 74 0.93 -10.34 -13.49
CA VAL A 74 -0.27 -9.59 -13.93
C VAL A 74 -0.21 -9.43 -15.43
N ILE A 75 -1.29 -9.81 -16.10
CA ILE A 75 -1.34 -9.88 -17.56
C ILE A 75 -2.57 -9.11 -18.02
N GLY A 76 -2.49 -8.39 -19.12
CA GLY A 76 -3.70 -7.88 -19.75
C GLY A 76 -3.56 -7.62 -21.23
N TYR A 77 -4.59 -7.03 -21.78
CA TYR A 77 -4.74 -6.80 -23.20
C TYR A 77 -5.62 -5.57 -23.38
N GLY A 78 -5.04 -4.48 -23.88
CA GLY A 78 -5.72 -3.19 -23.99
C GLY A 78 -6.06 -2.60 -22.61
N ASP A 79 -7.33 -2.32 -22.37
CA ASP A 79 -7.88 -1.77 -21.14
C ASP A 79 -8.30 -2.86 -20.11
N LYS A 80 -8.00 -4.13 -20.38
CA LYS A 80 -8.41 -5.27 -19.55
C LYS A 80 -7.19 -5.98 -18.97
N SER A 81 -7.27 -6.41 -17.72
CA SER A 81 -6.21 -7.18 -17.06
C SER A 81 -6.76 -8.33 -16.21
N ALA A 82 -6.04 -9.44 -16.22
CA ALA A 82 -6.21 -10.60 -15.37
C ALA A 82 -5.02 -10.69 -14.39
N LEU A 83 -5.33 -10.79 -13.10
CA LEU A 83 -4.37 -10.99 -12.02
C LEU A 83 -4.23 -12.50 -11.77
N LEU A 84 -3.02 -13.04 -11.94
CA LEU A 84 -2.71 -14.45 -11.64
C LEU A 84 -1.82 -14.48 -10.40
N LEU A 85 -2.41 -14.92 -9.28
CA LEU A 85 -1.74 -15.00 -7.98
C LEU A 85 -1.06 -16.37 -7.79
N GLY A 86 0.13 -16.34 -7.17
CA GLY A 86 0.95 -17.51 -6.84
C GLY A 86 0.42 -18.36 -5.69
N GLU A 87 1.26 -19.31 -5.22
CA GLU A 87 0.82 -20.39 -4.32
C GLU A 87 0.30 -19.94 -2.94
N PRO A 88 -0.60 -20.73 -2.32
CA PRO A 88 -1.11 -20.47 -0.97
C PRO A 88 -0.03 -20.41 0.13
N ASP A 89 1.16 -20.94 -0.12
CA ASP A 89 2.26 -20.90 0.85
C ASP A 89 2.91 -19.49 0.96
N THR A 90 2.76 -18.63 -0.06
CA THR A 90 3.10 -17.20 -0.02
C THR A 90 1.91 -16.30 0.29
N LEU A 91 0.69 -16.78 0.02
CA LEU A 91 -0.58 -16.11 0.36
C LEU A 91 -1.24 -16.84 1.53
N GLY A 92 -0.72 -16.56 2.73
CA GLY A 92 -1.11 -17.15 4.01
C GLY A 92 -2.52 -17.75 4.03
N SER A 93 -2.55 -19.07 4.18
CA SER A 93 -3.74 -19.89 4.29
C SER A 93 -4.80 -19.29 5.22
N GLY A 94 -6.03 -19.21 4.73
CA GLY A 94 -7.24 -19.36 5.55
C GLY A 94 -7.99 -18.08 5.88
N ARG A 95 -8.97 -17.72 5.04
CA ARG A 95 -10.23 -17.19 5.53
C ARG A 95 -10.92 -18.31 6.31
N ASP A 96 -10.94 -18.20 7.63
CA ASP A 96 -11.99 -18.81 8.43
C ASP A 96 -13.17 -17.84 8.39
N ASP A 97 -14.20 -18.22 7.64
CA ASP A 97 -15.48 -17.56 7.61
C ASP A 97 -16.23 -17.95 8.89
N THR A 98 -15.83 -17.35 10.01
CA THR A 98 -16.59 -17.38 11.25
C THR A 98 -16.71 -15.97 11.77
N THR A 99 -17.94 -15.48 11.73
CA THR A 99 -18.48 -14.34 12.49
C THR A 99 -17.73 -14.08 13.79
N LEU A 100 -16.93 -13.01 13.83
CA LEU A 100 -16.49 -12.38 15.06
C LEU A 100 -16.48 -10.85 14.86
N SER A 101 -17.66 -10.24 15.01
CA SER A 101 -17.74 -9.00 15.79
C SER A 101 -17.31 -9.35 17.22
N ALA A 102 -16.00 -9.42 17.41
CA ALA A 102 -15.40 -9.23 18.70
C ALA A 102 -14.41 -8.10 18.51
N VAL A 103 -14.85 -6.89 18.88
CA VAL A 103 -13.93 -5.80 19.21
C VAL A 103 -12.83 -6.43 20.05
N PRO A 104 -11.56 -6.35 19.65
CA PRO A 104 -10.46 -6.89 20.43
C PRO A 104 -10.58 -6.37 21.86
N LEU A 105 -10.71 -7.29 22.81
CA LEU A 105 -10.73 -7.01 24.24
C LEU A 105 -9.43 -6.28 24.60
N GLY A 106 -9.47 -4.95 24.59
CA GLY A 106 -8.33 -4.07 24.85
C GLY A 106 -8.34 -2.73 24.13
N ALA A 107 -9.19 -2.52 23.12
CA ALA A 107 -9.27 -1.23 22.45
C ALA A 107 -10.11 -0.24 23.27
N SER A 108 -9.52 0.90 23.64
CA SER A 108 -10.25 2.00 24.26
C SER A 108 -10.81 2.89 23.15
N PRO A 109 -12.03 3.45 23.31
CA PRO A 109 -12.54 4.43 22.36
C PRO A 109 -11.58 5.61 22.23
N PRO A 110 -11.68 6.41 21.15
CA PRO A 110 -10.88 7.61 21.02
C PRO A 110 -10.96 8.49 22.27
N ASN A 111 -9.81 8.96 22.74
CA ASN A 111 -9.74 9.93 23.85
C ASN A 111 -8.79 11.10 23.56
N THR A 112 -8.19 11.11 22.37
CA THR A 112 -7.42 12.23 21.83
C THR A 112 -7.84 12.47 20.38
N TRP A 113 -7.72 13.73 19.95
CA TRP A 113 -8.04 14.18 18.59
C TRP A 113 -6.96 15.15 18.12
N PRO A 114 -6.77 15.31 16.80
CA PRO A 114 -6.00 16.42 16.28
C PRO A 114 -6.54 17.76 16.81
N THR A 115 -5.64 18.72 17.09
CA THR A 115 -6.04 20.05 17.57
C THR A 115 -6.25 21.05 16.43
N ASP A 116 -6.11 20.60 15.20
CA ASP A 116 -6.29 21.37 13.97
C ASP A 116 -7.18 20.56 13.02
N ASN A 117 -8.17 21.22 12.40
CA ASN A 117 -9.13 20.58 11.50
C ASN A 117 -8.73 20.75 10.02
N SER A 118 -7.44 20.83 9.71
CA SER A 118 -6.91 20.77 8.35
C SER A 118 -6.41 19.37 8.02
N ALA A 119 -6.62 18.96 6.77
CA ALA A 119 -6.15 17.70 6.24
C ALA A 119 -5.40 17.93 4.93
N VAL A 120 -4.25 17.27 4.78
CA VAL A 120 -3.42 17.32 3.58
C VAL A 120 -3.28 15.93 2.99
N LEU A 121 -3.72 15.79 1.75
CA LEU A 121 -3.76 14.54 0.99
C LEU A 121 -2.73 14.64 -0.14
N LEU A 122 -1.80 13.70 -0.19
CA LEU A 122 -0.70 13.64 -1.15
C LEU A 122 -0.82 12.40 -2.02
N ASP A 123 -0.79 12.59 -3.34
CA ASP A 123 -0.77 11.51 -4.35
C ASP A 123 0.36 11.75 -5.38
N PRO A 124 1.63 11.63 -4.96
CA PRO A 124 2.79 11.89 -5.82
C PRO A 124 2.81 11.07 -7.12
N PHE A 125 2.08 9.96 -7.17
CA PHE A 125 2.08 9.02 -8.29
C PHE A 125 0.68 8.70 -8.81
N GLN A 126 -0.25 9.67 -8.77
CA GLN A 126 -1.60 9.52 -9.30
C GLN A 126 -1.61 8.96 -10.73
N TRP A 127 -0.63 9.36 -11.54
CA TRP A 127 -0.44 8.90 -12.92
C TRP A 127 -0.13 7.39 -13.06
N GLN A 128 0.32 6.71 -11.99
CA GLN A 128 0.63 5.26 -12.01
C GLN A 128 -0.56 4.37 -11.69
N GLY A 129 -1.68 4.95 -11.23
CA GLY A 129 -2.79 4.19 -10.66
C GLY A 129 -3.42 3.18 -11.61
N GLY A 130 -3.56 3.53 -12.90
CA GLY A 130 -4.12 2.63 -13.92
C GLY A 130 -5.40 1.94 -13.46
N VAL A 131 -5.52 0.64 -13.78
CA VAL A 131 -6.64 -0.23 -13.38
C VAL A 131 -6.50 -0.87 -12.00
N PHE A 132 -5.37 -0.66 -11.31
CA PHE A 132 -5.07 -1.28 -10.01
C PHE A 132 -5.24 -0.32 -8.84
N SER A 133 -5.38 0.98 -9.11
CA SER A 133 -5.76 1.98 -8.12
C SER A 133 -7.26 2.06 -7.97
N ASN A 134 -7.73 2.35 -6.77
CA ASN A 134 -9.07 2.81 -6.55
C ASN A 134 -9.21 4.28 -7.04
N PRO A 135 -9.94 4.54 -8.14
CA PRO A 135 -10.08 5.90 -8.67
C PRO A 135 -10.90 6.82 -7.75
N ALA A 136 -11.67 6.25 -6.82
CA ALA A 136 -12.53 6.99 -5.89
C ALA A 136 -11.87 7.27 -4.53
N LEU A 137 -10.69 6.70 -4.25
CA LEU A 137 -10.04 6.77 -2.93
C LEU A 137 -9.98 8.19 -2.37
N PHE A 138 -9.38 9.12 -3.13
CA PHE A 138 -9.22 10.49 -2.66
C PHE A 138 -10.55 11.22 -2.51
N SER A 139 -11.55 10.94 -3.35
CA SER A 139 -12.89 11.51 -3.18
C SER A 139 -13.62 10.96 -1.96
N ALA A 140 -13.49 9.66 -1.66
CA ALA A 140 -14.07 9.02 -0.49
C ALA A 140 -13.45 9.58 0.80
N ILE A 141 -12.12 9.54 0.92
CA ILE A 141 -11.38 10.09 2.06
C ILE A 141 -11.69 11.59 2.24
N THR A 142 -11.76 12.35 1.14
CA THR A 142 -12.11 13.78 1.22
C THR A 142 -13.52 13.98 1.76
N SER A 143 -14.50 13.18 1.33
CA SER A 143 -15.87 13.26 1.82
C SER A 143 -15.94 12.93 3.31
N ASP A 144 -15.36 11.82 3.74
CA ASP A 144 -15.37 11.39 5.14
C ASP A 144 -14.72 12.43 6.05
N LEU A 145 -13.56 12.98 5.64
CA LEU A 145 -12.88 14.05 6.38
C LEU A 145 -13.72 15.34 6.44
N GLN A 146 -14.38 15.73 5.35
CA GLN A 146 -15.25 16.91 5.33
C GLN A 146 -16.48 16.73 6.23
N ASP A 147 -17.07 15.53 6.25
CA ASP A 147 -18.19 15.19 7.12
C ASP A 147 -17.78 15.19 8.60
N ALA A 148 -16.53 14.82 8.91
CA ALA A 148 -15.91 14.99 10.23
C ALA A 148 -15.48 16.45 10.55
N GLY A 149 -15.68 17.39 9.63
CA GLY A 149 -15.42 18.81 9.84
C GLY A 149 -14.00 19.28 9.51
N TYR A 150 -13.23 18.50 8.75
CA TYR A 150 -11.92 18.91 8.25
C TYR A 150 -12.00 19.70 6.95
N SER A 151 -11.10 20.67 6.82
CA SER A 151 -10.78 21.34 5.56
C SER A 151 -9.68 20.57 4.83
N VAL A 152 -9.93 20.19 3.56
CA VAL A 152 -9.07 19.24 2.84
C VAL A 152 -8.31 19.95 1.71
N SER A 153 -6.98 19.79 1.70
CA SER A 153 -6.10 20.18 0.59
C SER A 153 -5.53 18.94 -0.08
N TYR A 154 -5.67 18.85 -1.40
CA TYR A 154 -5.20 17.71 -2.19
C TYR A 154 -4.11 18.12 -3.19
N TYR A 155 -2.98 17.43 -3.16
CA TYR A 155 -1.83 17.64 -4.05
C TYR A 155 -1.44 16.34 -4.74
N LYS A 156 -1.19 16.40 -6.05
CA LYS A 156 -0.87 15.20 -6.84
C LYS A 156 0.30 15.40 -7.79
N ASN A 157 0.90 14.28 -8.20
CA ASN A 157 1.98 14.25 -9.19
C ASN A 157 3.09 15.23 -8.82
N THR A 158 3.53 16.05 -9.78
CA THR A 158 4.59 17.05 -9.61
C THR A 158 4.24 18.20 -8.66
N GLN A 159 3.03 18.27 -8.12
CA GLN A 159 2.69 19.22 -7.05
C GLN A 159 3.27 18.78 -5.71
N VAL A 160 3.47 17.47 -5.49
CA VAL A 160 4.05 16.91 -4.27
C VAL A 160 5.57 17.06 -4.33
N THR A 161 6.04 18.27 -4.08
CA THR A 161 7.46 18.65 -4.08
C THR A 161 8.08 18.52 -2.69
N ILE A 162 9.42 18.49 -2.61
CA ILE A 162 10.11 18.56 -1.32
C ILE A 162 9.76 19.87 -0.59
N SER A 163 9.65 20.99 -1.31
CA SER A 163 9.28 22.27 -0.70
C SER A 163 7.85 22.28 -0.12
N LEU A 164 6.92 21.56 -0.75
CA LEU A 164 5.60 21.33 -0.18
C LEU A 164 5.68 20.48 1.10
N ILE A 165 6.44 19.39 1.04
CA ILE A 165 6.67 18.49 2.19
C ILE A 165 7.36 19.22 3.35
N GLU A 166 8.18 20.23 3.10
CA GLU A 166 8.83 21.06 4.13
C GLU A 166 7.88 22.05 4.81
N THR A 167 6.77 22.42 4.17
CA THR A 167 6.00 23.62 4.57
C THR A 167 4.51 23.41 4.78
N LYS A 168 3.94 22.27 4.38
CA LYS A 168 2.49 22.08 4.31
C LYS A 168 1.94 20.91 5.12
N LEU A 169 2.77 20.13 5.81
CA LEU A 169 2.31 18.93 6.52
C LEU A 169 2.04 19.17 8.02
N ASP A 170 2.02 20.43 8.44
CA ASP A 170 1.58 20.85 9.77
C ASP A 170 0.05 20.95 9.75
N SER A 171 -0.62 19.82 9.88
CA SER A 171 -2.07 19.66 9.73
C SER A 171 -2.58 18.56 10.64
N GLY A 172 -3.86 18.57 10.99
CA GLY A 172 -4.45 17.54 11.83
C GLY A 172 -4.40 16.14 11.20
N VAL A 173 -4.53 16.07 9.88
CA VAL A 173 -4.38 14.83 9.11
C VAL A 173 -3.39 15.04 7.98
N VAL A 174 -2.45 14.11 7.84
CA VAL A 174 -1.60 13.99 6.66
C VAL A 174 -1.77 12.58 6.11
N PHE A 175 -2.33 12.48 4.90
CA PHE A 175 -2.43 11.23 4.15
C PHE A 175 -1.50 11.29 2.95
N ASN A 176 -0.63 10.30 2.79
CA ASN A 176 0.23 10.17 1.62
C ASN A 176 0.09 8.77 1.01
N ARG A 177 -0.43 8.70 -0.20
CA ARG A 177 -0.49 7.50 -1.02
C ARG A 177 0.65 7.53 -2.04
N GLY A 178 1.69 6.74 -1.83
CA GLY A 178 2.85 6.79 -2.70
C GLY A 178 3.88 5.68 -2.47
N HIS A 179 4.99 5.78 -3.19
CA HIS A 179 6.09 4.85 -3.02
C HIS A 179 6.86 5.12 -1.73
N GLY A 180 7.15 4.05 -1.01
CA GLY A 180 8.03 4.03 0.14
C GLY A 180 9.03 2.89 0.02
N GLY A 181 10.00 2.88 0.92
CA GLY A 181 10.97 1.79 1.00
C GLY A 181 11.89 1.93 2.20
N TYR A 182 12.89 1.07 2.23
CA TYR A 182 13.93 1.07 3.24
C TYR A 182 15.31 1.11 2.60
N ASP A 183 16.10 2.10 2.97
CA ASP A 183 17.49 2.20 2.58
C ASP A 183 18.35 1.39 3.58
N SER A 184 18.84 0.24 3.13
CA SER A 184 19.69 -0.64 3.94
C SER A 184 21.05 -0.05 4.28
N SER A 185 21.52 0.95 3.53
CA SER A 185 22.83 1.58 3.78
C SER A 185 22.79 2.53 4.98
N THR A 186 21.66 3.23 5.16
CA THR A 186 21.44 4.17 6.27
C THR A 186 20.58 3.58 7.39
N GLY A 187 19.86 2.49 7.10
CA GLY A 187 18.92 1.86 8.03
C GLY A 187 17.62 2.66 8.21
N GLN A 188 17.26 3.49 7.24
CA GLN A 188 16.15 4.43 7.35
C GLN A 188 15.03 4.13 6.35
N VAL A 189 13.80 4.31 6.81
CA VAL A 189 12.61 4.37 5.93
C VAL A 189 12.63 5.65 5.10
N MET A 190 12.25 5.53 3.83
CA MET A 190 12.27 6.61 2.85
C MET A 190 10.92 6.69 2.11
N ILE A 191 10.45 7.90 1.81
CA ILE A 191 9.17 8.14 1.13
C ILE A 191 9.39 9.02 -0.09
N CYS A 192 8.88 8.60 -1.24
CA CYS A 192 9.10 9.29 -2.50
C CYS A 192 8.18 10.52 -2.61
N SER A 193 8.71 11.61 -3.17
CA SER A 193 7.89 12.74 -3.63
C SER A 193 7.49 12.55 -5.08
N GLY A 194 6.61 13.41 -5.59
CA GLY A 194 6.22 13.42 -7.00
C GLY A 194 7.17 14.25 -7.88
N GLU A 195 8.30 14.70 -7.31
CA GLU A 195 9.23 15.63 -7.93
C GLU A 195 10.48 14.94 -8.48
N ARG A 196 10.81 15.22 -9.75
CA ARG A 196 11.99 14.66 -10.41
C ARG A 196 13.27 15.09 -9.70
N TRP A 197 14.20 14.14 -9.58
CA TRP A 197 15.51 14.41 -9.00
C TRP A 197 16.27 15.50 -9.75
N SER A 198 17.01 16.31 -9.00
CA SER A 198 17.98 17.27 -9.52
C SER A 198 19.15 17.42 -8.53
N SER A 199 20.38 17.34 -9.01
CA SER A 199 21.57 17.55 -8.18
C SER A 199 21.78 19.01 -7.74
N THR A 200 20.99 19.95 -8.27
CA THR A 200 21.14 21.40 -8.00
C THR A 200 20.02 22.00 -7.16
N ARG A 201 19.02 21.20 -6.75
CA ARG A 201 17.90 21.64 -5.90
C ARG A 201 17.95 20.92 -4.56
N TYR A 202 17.58 21.57 -3.46
CA TYR A 202 17.67 20.97 -2.12
C TYR A 202 19.10 20.54 -1.76
N VAL A 203 20.10 21.32 -2.19
CA VAL A 203 21.53 20.96 -2.02
C VAL A 203 21.89 20.77 -0.56
N TYR A 204 21.33 21.60 0.33
CA TYR A 204 21.53 21.48 1.76
C TYR A 204 20.95 20.16 2.29
N GLU A 205 19.68 19.89 2.01
CA GLU A 205 18.98 18.67 2.44
C GLU A 205 19.64 17.41 1.89
N GLN A 206 20.12 17.45 0.64
CA GLN A 206 20.91 16.37 0.03
C GLN A 206 22.22 16.15 0.78
N SER A 207 22.93 17.22 1.12
CA SER A 207 24.20 17.12 1.87
C SER A 207 24.02 16.54 3.27
N GLN A 208 22.84 16.74 3.87
CA GLN A 208 22.48 16.17 5.16
C GLN A 208 21.91 14.75 5.06
N GLY A 209 21.71 14.22 3.84
CA GLY A 209 21.05 12.93 3.61
C GLY A 209 19.56 12.93 3.95
N TRP A 210 18.93 14.11 4.08
CA TRP A 210 17.50 14.24 4.37
C TRP A 210 16.65 14.06 3.13
N VAL A 211 17.24 14.32 1.96
CA VAL A 211 16.63 14.11 0.66
C VAL A 211 17.62 13.31 -0.19
N VAL A 212 17.16 12.19 -0.73
CA VAL A 212 17.96 11.25 -1.52
C VAL A 212 17.29 10.98 -2.87
N ARG A 213 18.05 10.36 -3.77
CA ARG A 213 17.56 9.93 -5.08
C ARG A 213 17.07 8.49 -4.98
N ALA A 214 15.82 8.24 -5.33
CA ALA A 214 15.31 6.89 -5.52
C ALA A 214 14.84 6.69 -6.95
N TYR A 215 14.81 5.43 -7.39
CA TYR A 215 14.33 5.03 -8.71
C TYR A 215 13.07 4.20 -8.56
N ILE A 216 12.08 4.50 -9.39
CA ILE A 216 10.83 3.76 -9.50
C ILE A 216 10.78 3.16 -10.90
N LEU A 217 10.52 1.86 -10.98
CA LEU A 217 10.28 1.17 -12.24
C LEU A 217 8.79 1.24 -12.56
N HIS A 218 8.45 1.75 -13.74
CA HIS A 218 7.07 1.74 -14.23
C HIS A 218 7.05 1.46 -15.73
N LEU A 219 6.29 0.45 -16.14
CA LEU A 219 6.18 0.00 -17.54
C LEU A 219 7.55 -0.18 -18.23
N GLY A 220 8.51 -0.78 -17.52
CA GLY A 220 9.86 -1.04 -18.04
C GLY A 220 10.78 0.18 -18.10
N VAL A 221 10.33 1.35 -17.64
CA VAL A 221 11.13 2.58 -17.61
C VAL A 221 11.46 2.96 -16.17
N TYR A 222 12.73 3.27 -15.91
CA TYR A 222 13.18 3.81 -14.63
C TYR A 222 13.01 5.32 -14.57
N TYR A 223 12.38 5.77 -13.51
CA TYR A 223 12.09 7.15 -13.21
C TYR A 223 12.74 7.52 -11.88
N ASP A 224 13.50 8.61 -11.83
CA ASP A 224 14.14 9.08 -10.60
C ASP A 224 13.42 10.27 -9.97
N PHE A 225 13.28 10.22 -8.65
CA PHE A 225 12.56 11.22 -7.87
C PHE A 225 13.35 11.61 -6.63
N PHE A 226 13.05 12.79 -6.12
CA PHE A 226 13.42 13.14 -4.75
C PHE A 226 12.65 12.24 -3.78
N THR A 227 13.34 11.78 -2.76
CA THR A 227 12.79 10.92 -1.71
C THR A 227 13.24 11.51 -0.38
N TYR A 228 12.31 11.69 0.56
CA TYR A 228 12.63 12.27 1.85
C TYR A 228 12.83 11.20 2.91
N MET A 229 13.76 11.49 3.81
CA MET A 229 14.20 10.66 4.92
C MET A 229 13.68 11.26 6.23
N PRO A 230 13.76 10.53 7.36
CA PRO A 230 13.25 11.00 8.65
C PRO A 230 13.88 12.32 9.11
N GLY A 231 15.11 12.60 8.66
CA GLY A 231 15.81 13.85 8.91
C GLY A 231 15.07 15.08 8.37
N LEU A 232 14.39 15.00 7.22
CA LEU A 232 13.63 16.13 6.69
C LEU A 232 12.50 16.52 7.66
N ILE A 233 11.70 15.53 8.04
CA ILE A 233 10.57 15.73 8.97
C ILE A 233 11.06 16.24 10.32
N SER A 234 12.13 15.64 10.82
CA SER A 234 12.71 16.04 12.09
C SER A 234 13.23 17.48 12.06
N ASN A 235 13.60 18.07 10.93
CA ASN A 235 14.19 19.41 10.94
C ASN A 235 13.22 20.51 10.49
N TYR A 236 12.18 20.17 9.74
CA TYR A 236 11.22 21.14 9.22
C TYR A 236 9.94 21.27 10.06
N TYR A 237 9.65 20.30 10.91
CA TYR A 237 8.49 20.34 11.82
C TYR A 237 8.95 20.43 13.27
N SER A 238 8.14 21.10 14.11
CA SER A 238 8.47 21.31 15.52
C SER A 238 7.33 21.00 16.49
N ASN A 239 6.07 21.24 16.10
CA ASN A 239 4.91 21.02 16.96
C ASN A 239 3.64 20.77 16.15
N LEU A 240 3.50 19.53 15.66
CA LEU A 240 2.33 19.03 14.98
C LEU A 240 1.12 18.99 15.92
N PRO A 241 -0.10 19.26 15.42
CA PRO A 241 -1.32 19.38 16.22
C PRO A 241 -1.91 18.03 16.65
N ASN A 242 -1.12 17.17 17.32
CA ASN A 242 -1.52 15.80 17.67
C ASN A 242 -1.98 15.01 16.43
N SER A 243 -1.31 15.23 15.30
CA SER A 243 -1.76 14.80 13.97
C SER A 243 -1.86 13.30 13.79
N LEU A 244 -2.79 12.88 12.94
CA LEU A 244 -2.73 11.57 12.29
C LEU A 244 -1.83 11.67 11.05
N ILE A 245 -0.76 10.88 11.03
CA ILE A 245 0.11 10.73 9.87
C ILE A 245 -0.12 9.34 9.27
N TYR A 246 -0.88 9.25 8.18
CA TYR A 246 -1.15 8.02 7.47
C TYR A 246 -0.31 7.96 6.19
N MET A 247 0.72 7.12 6.20
CA MET A 247 1.60 6.88 5.05
C MET A 247 1.21 5.56 4.38
N GLU A 248 0.36 5.63 3.36
CA GLU A 248 0.01 4.53 2.47
C GLU A 248 1.16 4.29 1.50
N SER A 249 2.18 3.60 2.00
CA SER A 249 3.44 3.36 1.29
C SER A 249 4.08 2.04 1.73
N CYS A 250 4.80 1.43 0.79
CA CYS A 250 5.58 0.22 1.06
C CYS A 250 6.64 0.49 2.15
N GLU A 251 6.73 -0.42 3.11
CA GLU A 251 7.78 -0.41 4.15
C GLU A 251 7.83 0.84 5.05
N GLY A 252 6.81 1.71 5.00
CA GLY A 252 6.77 2.95 5.78
C GLY A 252 6.80 2.75 7.30
N LEU A 253 6.53 1.52 7.77
CA LEU A 253 6.68 1.07 9.17
C LEU A 253 7.56 -0.18 9.31
N ARG A 254 8.49 -0.40 8.38
CA ARG A 254 9.46 -1.51 8.47
C ARG A 254 10.32 -1.42 9.73
N ASN A 255 10.66 -0.20 10.14
CA ASN A 255 11.20 0.11 11.45
C ASN A 255 10.59 1.43 11.95
N THR A 256 11.05 1.92 13.10
CA THR A 256 10.47 3.11 13.74
C THR A 256 11.12 4.43 13.29
N THR A 257 12.06 4.47 12.34
CA THR A 257 12.84 5.70 12.09
C THR A 257 11.96 6.84 11.58
N MET A 258 11.09 6.57 10.59
CA MET A 258 10.17 7.59 10.05
C MET A 258 9.07 7.92 11.06
N ALA A 259 8.49 6.91 11.69
CA ALA A 259 7.49 7.10 12.73
C ALA A 259 8.00 8.00 13.88
N ASN A 260 9.22 7.77 14.37
CA ASN A 260 9.84 8.57 15.42
C ASN A 260 10.10 10.02 15.01
N ALA A 261 10.37 10.27 13.73
CA ALA A 261 10.51 11.63 13.23
C ALA A 261 9.18 12.40 13.28
N TRP A 262 8.06 11.74 12.95
CA TRP A 262 6.73 12.36 13.06
C TRP A 262 6.27 12.51 14.51
N THR A 263 6.30 11.44 15.30
CA THR A 263 5.83 11.47 16.70
C THR A 263 6.72 12.34 17.58
N GLY A 264 8.03 12.38 17.31
CA GLY A 264 8.96 13.28 17.98
C GLY A 264 8.71 14.77 17.69
N ARG A 265 7.89 15.08 16.68
CA ARG A 265 7.44 16.43 16.34
C ARG A 265 5.99 16.71 16.71
N GLY A 266 5.34 15.85 17.49
CA GLY A 266 4.00 16.09 18.03
C GLY A 266 2.87 15.36 17.30
N ALA A 267 3.17 14.49 16.32
CA ALA A 267 2.14 13.63 15.74
C ALA A 267 1.57 12.70 16.82
N GLY A 268 0.24 12.59 16.86
CA GLY A 268 -0.48 11.72 17.79
C GLY A 268 -0.34 10.25 17.40
N ALA A 269 -0.36 9.95 16.10
CA ALA A 269 -0.13 8.62 15.57
C ALA A 269 0.50 8.66 14.18
N TYR A 270 1.32 7.65 13.88
CA TYR A 270 1.86 7.36 12.56
C TYR A 270 1.41 5.97 12.13
N MET A 271 0.65 5.88 11.04
CA MET A 271 0.13 4.64 10.45
C MET A 271 0.81 4.36 9.11
N SER A 272 1.20 3.10 8.87
CA SER A 272 1.81 2.68 7.61
C SER A 272 1.97 1.14 7.54
N TRP A 273 2.47 0.63 6.42
CA TRP A 273 2.68 -0.79 6.18
C TRP A 273 4.08 -1.25 6.60
N THR A 274 4.16 -2.44 7.19
CA THR A 274 5.44 -3.00 7.65
C THR A 274 6.33 -3.53 6.52
N LYS A 275 5.76 -3.78 5.34
CA LYS A 275 6.44 -4.33 4.15
C LYS A 275 5.79 -3.75 2.89
N SER A 276 6.19 -4.25 1.71
CA SER A 276 5.51 -3.95 0.45
C SER A 276 4.05 -4.38 0.48
N VAL A 277 3.18 -3.50 -0.02
CA VAL A 277 1.72 -3.66 -0.07
C VAL A 277 1.28 -3.55 -1.53
N LEU A 278 0.26 -4.32 -1.93
CA LEU A 278 -0.39 -4.12 -3.22
C LEU A 278 -1.23 -2.85 -3.18
N VAL A 279 -1.24 -2.10 -4.27
CA VAL A 279 -1.97 -0.82 -4.37
C VAL A 279 -3.46 -0.98 -4.05
N VAL A 280 -4.09 -2.05 -4.53
CA VAL A 280 -5.51 -2.30 -4.27
C VAL A 280 -5.80 -2.55 -2.79
N ASP A 281 -4.99 -3.37 -2.12
CA ASP A 281 -5.16 -3.67 -0.69
C ASP A 281 -4.90 -2.43 0.17
N GLY A 282 -3.91 -1.62 -0.23
CA GLY A 282 -3.58 -0.35 0.39
C GLY A 282 -4.70 0.67 0.27
N ASP A 283 -5.23 0.85 -0.94
CA ASP A 283 -6.33 1.77 -1.22
C ASP A 283 -7.62 1.35 -0.49
N GLU A 284 -7.98 0.05 -0.50
CA GLU A 284 -9.16 -0.49 0.21
C GLU A 284 -9.03 -0.28 1.72
N ALA A 285 -7.88 -0.61 2.31
CA ALA A 285 -7.64 -0.37 3.72
C ALA A 285 -7.72 1.12 4.05
N ALA A 286 -7.08 2.00 3.27
CA ALA A 286 -7.11 3.44 3.52
C ALA A 286 -8.54 4.00 3.47
N GLU A 287 -9.34 3.63 2.47
CA GLU A 287 -10.75 4.05 2.38
C GLU A 287 -11.55 3.60 3.61
N GLU A 288 -11.50 2.31 3.96
CA GLU A 288 -12.25 1.78 5.12
C GLU A 288 -11.78 2.41 6.44
N ASN A 289 -10.48 2.62 6.59
CA ASN A 289 -9.90 3.24 7.79
C ASN A 289 -10.37 4.68 7.98
N PHE A 290 -10.36 5.50 6.93
CA PHE A 290 -10.83 6.88 7.04
C PHE A 290 -12.33 6.94 7.31
N HIS A 291 -13.12 6.09 6.67
CA HIS A 291 -14.54 5.97 6.96
C HIS A 291 -14.78 5.58 8.42
N ASP A 292 -14.05 4.59 8.93
CA ASP A 292 -14.17 4.15 10.32
C ASP A 292 -13.81 5.23 11.33
N MET A 293 -12.73 5.96 11.10
CA MET A 293 -12.28 7.00 12.03
C MET A 293 -13.21 8.22 12.00
N CYS A 294 -13.60 8.68 10.81
CA CYS A 294 -14.38 9.91 10.63
C CYS A 294 -15.88 9.70 10.90
N ILE A 295 -16.43 8.57 10.47
CA ILE A 295 -17.88 8.31 10.48
C ILE A 295 -18.27 7.37 11.62
N ASN A 296 -17.54 6.27 11.78
CA ASN A 296 -17.85 5.28 12.82
C ASN A 296 -17.22 5.63 14.19
N GLY A 297 -16.34 6.65 14.23
CA GLY A 297 -15.72 7.15 15.46
C GLY A 297 -14.71 6.18 16.09
N LEU A 298 -14.04 5.36 15.27
CA LEU A 298 -13.02 4.42 15.74
C LEU A 298 -11.67 5.11 15.96
N SER A 299 -10.91 4.61 16.92
CA SER A 299 -9.53 5.01 17.15
C SER A 299 -8.55 4.29 16.21
N VAL A 300 -7.34 4.84 16.09
CA VAL A 300 -6.23 4.20 15.36
C VAL A 300 -6.03 2.73 15.75
N SER A 301 -6.08 2.43 17.05
CA SER A 301 -5.88 1.06 17.53
C SER A 301 -7.03 0.12 17.17
N GLU A 302 -8.28 0.62 17.17
CA GLU A 302 -9.46 -0.15 16.76
C GLU A 302 -9.40 -0.46 15.27
N VAL A 303 -9.07 0.54 14.46
CA VAL A 303 -8.91 0.39 13.00
C VAL A 303 -7.78 -0.59 12.66
N VAL A 304 -6.60 -0.45 13.26
CA VAL A 304 -5.49 -1.38 13.00
C VAL A 304 -5.83 -2.80 13.47
N ALA A 305 -6.63 -2.95 14.52
CA ALA A 305 -6.99 -4.25 15.03
C ALA A 305 -8.02 -5.02 14.16
N LYS A 306 -8.63 -4.37 13.15
CA LYS A 306 -9.31 -5.07 12.04
C LYS A 306 -8.38 -5.97 11.24
N GLY A 307 -7.07 -5.73 11.29
CA GLY A 307 -6.06 -6.69 10.86
C GLY A 307 -5.82 -6.76 9.34
N TYR A 308 -5.89 -5.61 8.66
CA TYR A 308 -5.57 -5.50 7.22
C TYR A 308 -4.18 -6.06 6.88
N LYS A 309 -4.11 -6.84 5.81
CA LYS A 309 -2.91 -7.54 5.34
C LYS A 309 -2.81 -7.48 3.82
N SER A 310 -1.59 -7.45 3.32
CA SER A 310 -1.28 -7.55 1.89
C SER A 310 0.07 -8.25 1.74
N VAL A 311 0.15 -9.37 1.03
CA VAL A 311 1.41 -10.11 0.71
C VAL A 311 2.44 -10.11 1.87
N GLY A 312 2.01 -10.55 3.06
CA GLY A 312 2.88 -10.62 4.25
C GLY A 312 3.25 -9.29 4.92
N ALA A 313 2.75 -8.16 4.40
CA ALA A 313 2.65 -6.88 5.09
C ALA A 313 1.40 -6.83 5.98
N ARG A 314 1.49 -6.02 7.03
CA ARG A 314 0.35 -5.64 7.88
C ARG A 314 0.33 -4.14 8.01
N LEU A 315 -0.87 -3.58 8.09
CA LEU A 315 -1.04 -2.21 8.55
C LEU A 315 -0.72 -2.16 10.05
N SER A 316 0.01 -1.14 10.47
CA SER A 316 0.41 -0.95 11.87
C SER A 316 0.48 0.53 12.19
N TYR A 317 0.67 0.85 13.47
CA TYR A 317 0.89 2.22 13.90
C TYR A 317 2.01 2.34 14.94
N SER A 318 2.45 3.58 15.16
CA SER A 318 3.30 4.04 16.26
C SER A 318 2.68 5.32 16.85
N GLY A 319 2.84 5.56 18.15
CA GLY A 319 2.22 6.68 18.86
C GLY A 319 1.00 6.26 19.70
N THR A 320 0.07 7.18 19.89
CA THR A 320 -1.16 6.96 20.65
C THR A 320 -2.16 6.14 19.84
N GLY A 321 -2.57 4.99 20.37
CA GLY A 321 -3.60 4.15 19.74
C GLY A 321 -5.02 4.71 19.90
N THR A 322 -5.20 5.72 20.74
CA THR A 322 -6.49 6.31 21.11
C THR A 322 -6.83 7.58 20.34
N LEU A 323 -6.06 7.91 19.30
CA LEU A 323 -6.36 9.01 18.40
C LEU A 323 -7.57 8.65 17.53
N GLY A 324 -8.58 9.51 17.49
CA GLY A 324 -9.69 9.47 16.53
C GLY A 324 -9.67 10.69 15.60
N LEU A 325 -10.60 10.74 14.63
CA LEU A 325 -10.79 11.89 13.74
C LEU A 325 -12.13 12.56 13.95
#